data_AF-A0A2A4ZG73-F1
#
_entry.id   AF-A0A2A4ZG73-F1
#
_cell.length_a   1.000
_cell.length_b   1.000
_cell.length_c   1.000
_cell.angle_alpha   90.00
_cell.angle_beta   90.00
_cell.angle_gamma   90.00
#
_symmetry.space_group_name_H-M   'P 1'
#
loop_
_entity.id
_entity.type
_entity.pdbx_description
1 polymer ?
#
loop_
_entity_poly.entity_id
_entity_poly.type
_entity_poly.pdbx_seq_one_letter_code
_entity_poly.pdbx_strand_id
1 'polypeptide(L)'
;MNARPAFLAGSLTVVADVLRRGQGIGLLPCFMGEGDSDLVRLPEMDPIPDKETWTLTHVDILQNPRVRLLMDHLYRAFLDQRHRIEGRFG
;
A
#
# COMPACT_ATOMS: atom_id res chain seq x y z
N MET A 1 -21.67 0.75 -15.86
CA MET A 1 -21.54 -0.50 -15.08
C MET A 1 -22.21 -0.30 -13.74
N ASN A 2 -23.40 -0.86 -13.51
CA ASN A 2 -24.14 -0.74 -12.23
C ASN A 2 -23.63 -1.77 -11.22
N ALA A 3 -22.38 -1.64 -10.79
CA ALA A 3 -21.83 -2.46 -9.71
C ALA A 3 -22.31 -1.91 -8.36
N ARG A 4 -22.85 -2.78 -7.50
CA ARG A 4 -23.19 -2.43 -6.11
C ARG A 4 -22.05 -2.84 -5.19
N PRO A 5 -21.66 -2.04 -4.18
CA PRO A 5 -20.66 -2.46 -3.21
C PRO A 5 -21.13 -3.73 -2.47
N ALA A 6 -20.39 -4.83 -2.60
CA ALA A 6 -20.65 -6.06 -1.86
C ALA A 6 -20.10 -6.00 -0.42
N PHE A 7 -19.02 -5.23 -0.22
CA PHE A 7 -18.33 -5.09 1.07
C PHE A 7 -17.60 -3.74 1.16
N LEU A 8 -17.58 -3.13 2.34
CA LEU A 8 -16.83 -1.91 2.65
C LEU A 8 -16.20 -2.03 4.03
N ALA A 9 -14.91 -1.71 4.15
CA ALA A 9 -14.20 -1.67 5.41
C ALA A 9 -13.17 -0.54 5.44
N GLY A 10 -12.94 0.02 6.63
CA GLY A 10 -11.88 1.00 6.87
C GLY A 10 -10.48 0.39 7.05
N SER A 11 -10.36 -0.93 6.98
CA SER A 11 -9.09 -1.65 7.14
C SER A 11 -8.72 -2.41 5.87
N LEU A 12 -7.51 -2.16 5.37
CA LEU A 12 -6.98 -2.84 4.19
C LEU A 12 -6.76 -4.34 4.41
N THR A 13 -6.44 -4.77 5.63
CA THR A 13 -6.26 -6.20 5.93
C THR A 13 -7.58 -6.97 5.81
N VAL A 14 -8.69 -6.34 6.23
CA VAL A 14 -10.03 -6.93 6.09
C VAL A 14 -10.43 -7.00 4.62
N VAL A 15 -10.14 -5.96 3.83
CA VAL A 15 -10.36 -6.00 2.38
C VAL A 15 -9.57 -7.13 1.73
N ALA A 16 -8.29 -7.30 2.08
CA ALA A 16 -7.46 -8.38 1.56
C ALA A 16 -8.04 -9.76 1.88
N ASP A 17 -8.47 -10.00 3.11
CA ASP A 17 -9.06 -11.28 3.52
C ASP A 17 -10.37 -11.58 2.78
N VAL A 18 -11.21 -10.58 2.54
CA VAL A 18 -12.46 -10.73 1.79
C VAL A 18 -12.17 -11.08 0.32
N LEU A 19 -11.14 -10.46 -0.27
CA LEU A 19 -10.71 -10.76 -1.64
C LEU A 19 -10.12 -12.17 -1.77
N ARG A 20 -9.25 -12.59 -0.83
CA ARG A 20 -8.70 -13.97 -0.81
C ARG A 20 -9.79 -15.03 -0.69
N ARG A 21 -10.90 -14.70 -0.01
CA ARG A 21 -12.07 -15.58 0.11
C ARG A 21 -12.97 -15.58 -1.14
N GLY A 22 -12.58 -14.90 -2.21
CA GLY A 22 -13.30 -14.89 -3.48
C GLY A 22 -14.63 -14.13 -3.45
N GLN A 23 -14.83 -13.20 -2.51
CA GLN A 23 -16.10 -12.49 -2.33
C GLN A 23 -16.33 -11.35 -3.35
N GLY A 24 -15.41 -11.17 -4.31
CA GLY A 24 -15.55 -10.20 -5.40
C GLY A 24 -14.21 -9.67 -5.91
N ILE A 25 -14.28 -8.56 -6.66
CA ILE A 25 -13.13 -7.74 -7.05
C ILE A 25 -13.07 -6.50 -6.16
N GLY A 26 -11.88 -5.96 -5.91
CA GLY A 26 -11.72 -4.81 -5.03
C GLY A 26 -10.38 -4.09 -5.18
N LEU A 27 -10.21 -3.05 -4.37
CA LEU A 27 -9.03 -2.20 -4.37
C LEU A 27 -8.11 -2.56 -3.21
N LEU A 28 -6.84 -2.77 -3.51
CA LEU A 28 -5.76 -2.92 -2.54
C LEU A 28 -4.55 -2.11 -3.01
N PRO A 29 -3.70 -1.62 -2.08
CA PRO A 29 -2.39 -1.13 -2.46
C PRO A 29 -1.64 -2.22 -3.22
N CYS A 30 -0.99 -1.83 -4.32
CA CYS A 30 -0.28 -2.74 -5.21
C CYS A 30 0.67 -3.68 -4.45
N PHE A 31 1.50 -3.11 -3.56
CA PHE A 31 2.46 -3.87 -2.76
C PHE A 31 1.83 -4.90 -1.79
N MET A 32 0.53 -4.81 -1.50
CA MET A 32 -0.17 -5.72 -0.60
C MET A 32 -0.78 -6.93 -1.33
N GLY A 33 -1.18 -6.75 -2.60
CA GLY A 33 -1.63 -7.85 -3.45
C GLY A 33 -0.50 -8.53 -4.21
N GLU A 34 0.61 -7.82 -4.44
CA GLU A 34 1.75 -8.35 -5.18
C GLU A 34 2.43 -9.52 -4.44
N GLY A 35 2.59 -10.66 -5.11
CA GLY A 35 3.18 -11.87 -4.55
C GLY A 35 2.25 -12.68 -3.63
N ASP A 36 0.99 -12.27 -3.49
CA ASP A 36 -0.04 -13.08 -2.82
C ASP A 36 -0.50 -14.21 -3.76
N SER A 37 -0.46 -15.47 -3.30
CA SER A 37 -0.79 -16.63 -4.13
C SER A 37 -2.28 -16.76 -4.44
N ASP A 38 -3.13 -16.13 -3.64
CA ASP A 38 -4.59 -16.23 -3.75
C ASP A 38 -5.19 -15.01 -4.47
N LEU A 39 -4.37 -14.04 -4.84
CA LEU A 39 -4.78 -12.81 -5.51
C LEU A 39 -4.06 -12.65 -6.84
N VAL A 40 -4.75 -12.02 -7.78
CA VAL A 40 -4.17 -11.60 -9.05
C VAL A 40 -4.60 -10.18 -9.35
N ARG A 41 -3.67 -9.37 -9.84
CA ARG A 41 -4.00 -8.04 -10.37
C ARG A 41 -4.84 -8.21 -11.63
N LEU A 42 -5.96 -7.49 -11.72
CA LEU A 42 -6.74 -7.46 -12.95
C LEU A 42 -5.90 -6.87 -14.10
N PRO A 43 -5.85 -7.54 -15.27
CA PRO A 43 -5.07 -7.06 -16.41
C PRO A 43 -5.64 -5.74 -16.95
N GLU A 44 -4.80 -4.97 -17.64
CA GLU A 44 -5.18 -3.71 -18.33
C GLU A 44 -5.74 -2.61 -17.41
N MET A 45 -5.46 -2.70 -16.11
CA MET A 45 -5.82 -1.67 -15.13
C MET A 45 -4.58 -0.93 -14.65
N ASP A 46 -4.50 0.35 -14.99
CA ASP A 46 -3.47 1.23 -14.45
C ASP A 46 -3.62 1.37 -12.92
N PRO A 47 -2.52 1.38 -12.15
CA PRO A 47 -2.56 1.72 -10.74
C PRO A 47 -3.19 3.09 -10.52
N ILE A 48 -4.15 3.16 -9.59
CA ILE A 48 -4.77 4.42 -9.20
C ILE A 48 -3.88 5.09 -8.15
N PRO A 49 -3.38 6.32 -8.36
CA PRO A 49 -2.55 7.01 -7.38
C PRO A 49 -3.42 7.71 -6.32
N ASP A 50 -4.08 6.94 -5.45
CA ASP A 50 -5.01 7.46 -4.43
C ASP A 50 -4.43 7.50 -3.01
N LYS A 51 -3.19 7.02 -2.80
CA LYS A 51 -2.52 6.95 -1.50
C LYS A 51 -1.10 7.48 -1.55
N GLU A 52 -0.74 8.27 -0.55
CA GLU A 52 0.62 8.75 -0.31
C GLU A 52 1.19 8.12 0.96
N THR A 53 2.49 7.85 0.97
CA THR A 53 3.21 7.36 2.16
C THR A 53 4.16 8.43 2.67
N TRP A 54 4.00 8.80 3.93
CA TRP A 54 4.77 9.87 4.57
C TRP A 54 5.62 9.31 5.70
N THR A 55 6.91 9.67 5.73
CA THR A 55 7.76 9.43 6.92
C THR A 55 7.74 10.70 7.75
N LEU A 56 7.14 10.65 8.94
CA LEU A 56 6.89 11.82 9.79
C LEU A 56 7.50 11.63 11.18
N THR A 57 7.95 12.73 11.77
CA THR A 57 8.38 12.79 13.18
C THR A 57 8.07 14.15 13.77
N HIS A 58 7.96 14.25 15.09
CA HIS A 58 7.72 15.53 15.75
C HIS A 58 8.98 16.42 15.65
N VAL A 59 8.81 17.70 15.34
CA VAL A 59 9.92 18.64 15.10
C VAL A 59 10.86 18.72 16.32
N ASP A 60 10.32 18.67 17.53
CA ASP A 60 11.10 18.75 18.77
C ASP A 60 12.06 17.57 18.96
N ILE A 61 11.69 16.37 18.47
CA ILE A 61 12.53 15.17 18.60
C ILE A 61 13.46 14.97 17.41
N LEU A 62 13.24 15.68 16.30
CA LEU A 62 14.07 15.59 15.10
C LEU A 62 15.53 16.01 15.36
N GLN A 63 15.77 16.83 16.38
CA GLN A 63 17.11 17.25 16.81
C GLN A 63 17.88 16.12 17.52
N ASN A 64 17.21 15.06 17.97
CA ASN A 64 17.88 13.91 18.56
C ASN A 64 18.65 13.11 17.48
N PRO A 65 19.97 12.89 17.62
CA PRO A 65 20.76 12.22 16.59
C PRO A 65 20.26 10.81 16.24
N ARG A 66 19.72 10.06 17.21
CA ARG A 66 19.18 8.71 16.95
C ARG A 66 17.91 8.76 16.13
N VAL A 67 17.05 9.75 16.39
CA VAL A 67 15.82 9.98 15.61
C VAL A 67 16.18 10.39 14.19
N ARG A 68 17.12 11.33 14.02
CA ARG A 68 17.60 11.73 12.68
C ARG A 68 18.13 10.54 11.88
N LEU A 69 18.98 9.70 12.49
CA LEU A 69 19.53 8.51 11.84
C LEU A 69 18.44 7.52 11.41
N LEU A 70 17.42 7.30 12.25
CA LEU A 70 16.27 6.46 11.89
C LEU A 70 15.49 7.05 10.72
N MET A 71 15.19 8.36 10.75
CA MET A 71 14.45 9.03 9.68
C MET A 71 15.19 8.96 8.35
N ASP A 72 16.51 9.17 8.34
CA ASP A 72 17.34 9.04 7.14
C ASP A 72 17.33 7.60 6.60
N HIS A 73 17.36 6.61 7.49
CA HIS A 73 17.25 5.21 7.10
C HIS A 73 15.88 4.87 6.49
N LEU A 74 14.79 5.28 7.15
CA LEU A 74 13.43 5.05 6.66
C LEU A 74 13.22 5.70 5.29
N TYR A 75 13.69 6.94 5.12
CA TYR A 75 13.59 7.64 3.84
C TYR A 75 14.28 6.86 2.71
N ARG A 76 15.51 6.38 2.94
CA ARG A 76 16.24 5.54 1.97
C ARG A 76 15.50 4.24 1.69
N ALA A 77 15.07 3.53 2.73
CA ALA A 77 14.36 2.27 2.58
C ALA A 77 13.06 2.41 1.77
N PHE A 78 12.28 3.47 2.01
CA PHE A 78 11.08 3.74 1.21
C PHE A 78 11.40 4.13 -0.24
N LEU A 79 12.47 4.90 -0.48
CA LEU A 79 12.93 5.20 -1.84
C LEU A 79 13.38 3.95 -2.59
N ASP A 80 14.11 3.05 -1.93
CA ASP A 80 14.56 1.78 -2.52
C ASP A 80 13.38 0.87 -2.88
N GLN A 81 12.29 0.92 -2.11
CA GLN A 81 11.05 0.17 -2.38
C GLN A 81 10.03 0.94 -3.22
N ARG A 82 10.35 2.15 -3.69
CA ARG A 82 9.41 3.07 -4.33
C ARG A 82 8.64 2.41 -5.47
N HIS A 83 9.36 1.64 -6.28
CA HIS A 83 8.81 0.90 -7.41
C HIS A 83 7.65 -0.06 -7.02
N ARG A 84 7.69 -0.65 -5.82
CA ARG A 84 6.78 -1.70 -5.33
C ARG A 84 5.57 -1.03 -4.72
N ILE A 85 5.85 0.01 -3.93
CA ILE A 85 4.83 0.86 -3.31
C ILE A 85 3.96 1.52 -4.37
N GLU A 86 4.59 2.10 -5.41
CA GLU A 86 3.90 2.78 -6.52
C GLU A 86 3.38 1.80 -7.59
N GLY A 87 3.48 0.49 -7.36
CA GLY A 87 2.89 -0.53 -8.23
C GLY A 87 3.45 -0.58 -9.66
N ARG A 88 4.71 -0.14 -9.85
CA ARG A 88 5.41 -0.17 -11.14
C ARG A 88 6.16 -1.48 -11.41
N PHE A 89 5.76 -2.57 -10.75
CA PHE A 89 6.19 -3.91 -11.12
C PHE A 89 5.07 -4.57 -11.89
N GLY A 90 5.40 -4.94 -13.13
CA GLY A 90 4.52 -5.50 -14.13
C GLY A 90 5.22 -5.43 -15.47
#